data_AF-A0A2N3F1I2-F1
#
_entry.id   AF-A0A2N3F1I2-F1
#
_cell.length_a   1.000
_cell.length_b   1.000
_cell.length_c   1.000
_cell.angle_alpha   90.00
_cell.angle_beta   90.00
_cell.angle_gamma   90.00
#
_symmetry.space_group_name_H-M   'P 1'
#
loop_
_entity.id
_entity.type
_entity.pdbx_description
1 polymer ?
#
loop_
_entity_poly.entity_id
_entity_poly.type
_entity_poly.pdbx_seq_one_letter_code
_entity_poly.pdbx_strand_id
1 'polypeptide(L)'
;MAVNADWVAASVRARAMARRRVGAGACRRIAGRSSIAEALQDLKGTAYAESLTDGGLEEAQRATADAVLWQLRVLAGWLPARGTRLVRAAAAGLERENVLGLARHLDGGPERPEHALGALATAWPRLRGSTSREELDTALRRSPWGDPGEGG
;
A
#
# COMPACT_ATOMS: atom_id res chain seq x y z
N MET A 1 8.92 -2.66 32.84
CA MET A 1 8.54 -3.47 31.66
C MET A 1 9.74 -3.48 30.72
N ALA A 2 10.53 -4.56 30.70
CA ALA A 2 11.77 -4.60 29.92
C ALA A 2 11.46 -4.50 28.42
N VAL A 3 12.06 -3.53 27.72
CA VAL A 3 11.98 -3.48 26.26
C VAL A 3 12.80 -4.67 25.74
N ASN A 4 12.11 -5.65 25.16
CA ASN A 4 12.72 -6.84 24.58
C ASN A 4 13.68 -6.43 23.43
N ALA A 5 14.90 -6.98 23.42
CA ALA A 5 15.95 -6.70 22.44
C ALA A 5 15.47 -6.81 20.99
N ASP A 6 14.55 -7.75 20.69
CA ASP A 6 13.96 -7.92 19.36
C ASP A 6 13.19 -6.68 18.91
N TRP A 7 12.45 -6.06 19.82
CA TRP A 7 11.71 -4.82 19.55
C TRP A 7 12.64 -3.62 19.36
N VAL A 8 13.77 -3.57 20.08
CA VAL A 8 14.78 -2.53 19.89
C VAL A 8 15.39 -2.64 18.49
N ALA A 9 15.82 -3.83 18.09
CA ALA A 9 16.41 -4.07 16.78
C ALA A 9 15.42 -3.74 15.65
N ALA A 10 14.16 -4.19 15.75
CA ALA A 10 13.13 -3.87 14.78
C ALA A 10 12.86 -2.36 14.70
N SER A 11 12.80 -1.66 15.84
CA SER A 11 12.57 -0.22 15.89
C SER A 11 13.70 0.60 15.27
N VAL A 12 14.97 0.20 15.48
CA VAL A 12 16.13 0.84 14.86
C VAL A 12 16.08 0.69 13.34
N ARG A 13 15.79 -0.50 12.83
CA ARG A 13 15.67 -0.76 11.38
C ARG A 13 14.49 -0.02 10.76
N ALA A 14 13.33 -0.02 11.43
CA ALA A 14 12.16 0.74 11.01
C ALA A 14 12.46 2.25 10.92
N ARG A 15 13.17 2.80 11.92
CA ARG A 15 13.60 4.21 11.92
C ARG A 15 14.60 4.51 10.81
N ALA A 16 15.55 3.61 10.55
CA ALA A 16 16.50 3.76 9.45
C ALA A 16 15.79 3.78 8.08
N MET A 17 14.80 2.91 7.87
CA MET A 17 13.95 2.90 6.67
C MET A 17 13.14 4.20 6.56
N ALA A 18 12.47 4.61 7.63
CA ALA A 18 11.64 5.82 7.67
C ALA A 18 12.44 7.12 7.42
N ARG A 19 13.75 7.14 7.69
CA ARG A 19 14.62 8.30 7.38
C ARG A 19 14.81 8.54 5.88
N ARG A 20 14.60 7.51 5.05
CA ARG A 20 14.72 7.60 3.58
C ARG A 20 13.44 8.10 2.91
N ARG A 21 12.34 8.26 3.67
CA ARG A 21 11.08 8.77 3.13
C ARG A 21 11.23 10.20 2.62
N VAL A 22 10.45 10.54 1.61
CA VAL A 22 10.34 11.92 1.13
C VAL A 22 9.72 12.78 2.23
N GLY A 23 10.40 13.86 2.60
CA GLY A 23 9.93 14.79 3.61
C GLY A 23 8.79 15.67 3.11
N ALA A 24 7.96 16.19 4.03
CA ALA A 24 6.76 16.97 3.69
C ALA A 24 7.02 18.17 2.75
N GLY A 25 8.17 18.85 2.90
CA GLY A 25 8.56 19.95 1.99
C GLY A 25 8.84 19.47 0.56
N ALA A 26 9.49 18.32 0.41
CA ALA A 26 9.72 17.71 -0.89
C ALA A 26 8.41 17.20 -1.50
N CYS A 27 7.52 16.58 -0.72
CA CYS A 27 6.18 16.19 -1.19
C CYS A 27 5.40 17.39 -1.73
N ARG A 28 5.39 18.52 -1.01
CA ARG A 28 4.69 19.74 -1.46
C ARG A 28 5.29 20.30 -2.75
N ARG A 29 6.61 20.31 -2.88
CA ARG A 29 7.29 20.75 -4.12
C ARG A 29 6.92 19.86 -5.30
N ILE A 30 6.97 18.53 -5.13
CA ILE A 30 6.62 17.56 -6.17
C ILE A 30 5.15 17.73 -6.59
N ALA A 31 4.24 17.85 -5.62
CA ALA A 31 2.82 18.05 -5.88
C ALA A 31 2.51 19.39 -6.58
N GLY A 32 3.39 20.39 -6.46
CA GLY A 32 3.26 21.68 -7.11
C GLY A 32 3.86 21.76 -8.52
N ARG A 33 4.43 20.68 -9.06
CA ARG A 33 4.98 20.68 -10.43
C ARG A 33 3.89 20.78 -11.48
N SER A 34 4.17 21.50 -12.56
CA SER A 34 3.25 21.70 -13.68
C SER A 34 3.20 20.53 -14.65
N SER A 35 4.11 19.57 -14.53
CA SER A 35 4.15 18.38 -15.38
C SER A 35 4.58 17.13 -14.61
N ILE A 36 4.08 15.96 -15.06
CA ILE A 36 4.49 14.66 -14.50
C ILE A 36 5.98 14.41 -14.70
N ALA A 37 6.54 14.85 -15.83
CA ALA A 37 7.96 14.70 -16.12
C ALA A 37 8.83 15.42 -15.06
N GLU A 38 8.50 16.65 -14.69
CA GLU A 38 9.20 17.38 -13.62
C GLU A 38 9.05 16.70 -12.26
N ALA A 39 7.84 16.22 -11.93
CA ALA A 39 7.59 15.50 -10.69
C ALA A 39 8.42 14.20 -10.61
N LEU A 40 8.53 13.46 -11.72
CA LEU A 40 9.35 12.26 -11.81
C LEU A 40 10.85 12.56 -11.67
N GLN A 41 11.34 13.67 -12.25
CA GLN A 41 12.74 14.08 -12.06
C GLN A 41 13.05 14.40 -10.59
N ASP A 42 12.15 15.06 -9.88
CA ASP A 42 12.31 15.30 -8.44
C ASP A 42 12.32 13.97 -7.64
N LEU A 43 11.54 12.97 -8.06
CA LEU A 43 11.49 11.65 -7.41
C LEU A 43 12.73 10.78 -7.67
N LYS A 44 13.43 10.96 -8.80
CA LYS A 44 14.70 10.26 -9.11
C LYS A 44 15.80 10.51 -8.07
N GLY A 45 15.72 11.60 -7.30
CA GLY A 45 16.63 11.88 -6.19
C GLY A 45 16.23 11.25 -4.85
N THR A 46 15.23 10.38 -4.82
CA THR A 46 14.62 9.85 -3.58
C THR A 46 14.74 8.33 -3.48
N ALA A 47 14.30 7.76 -2.37
CA ALA A 47 14.29 6.31 -2.16
C ALA A 47 13.35 5.53 -3.12
N TYR A 48 12.55 6.22 -3.93
CA TYR A 48 11.64 5.61 -4.90
C TYR A 48 12.25 5.46 -6.29
N ALA A 49 13.42 6.05 -6.54
CA ALA A 49 14.03 6.14 -7.88
C ALA A 49 14.15 4.79 -8.58
N GLU A 50 14.56 3.75 -7.86
CA GLU A 50 14.76 2.39 -8.40
C GLU A 50 13.44 1.71 -8.81
N SER A 51 12.31 2.15 -8.27
CA SER A 51 10.99 1.60 -8.60
C SER A 51 10.29 2.39 -9.70
N LEU A 52 10.75 3.61 -10.01
CA LEU A 52 10.14 4.42 -11.05
C LEU A 52 10.39 3.80 -12.42
N THR A 53 9.33 3.73 -13.20
CA THR A 53 9.39 3.43 -14.64
C THR A 53 9.11 4.70 -15.42
N ASP A 54 9.57 4.74 -16.68
CA ASP A 54 9.06 5.74 -17.60
C ASP A 54 7.55 5.51 -17.80
N GLY A 55 6.76 6.58 -17.73
CA GLY A 55 5.30 6.48 -17.74
C GLY A 55 4.60 7.76 -17.33
N GLY A 56 3.27 7.67 -17.21
CA GLY A 56 2.40 8.74 -16.74
C GLY A 56 2.24 8.74 -15.23
N LEU A 57 1.20 9.46 -14.77
CA LEU A 57 0.91 9.62 -13.34
C LEU A 57 0.50 8.28 -12.69
N GLU A 58 -0.27 7.46 -13.39
CA GLU A 58 -0.77 6.20 -12.85
C GLU A 58 0.38 5.19 -12.66
N GLU A 59 1.29 5.08 -13.61
CA GLU A 59 2.50 4.26 -13.49
C GLU A 59 3.38 4.75 -12.34
N ALA A 60 3.56 6.07 -12.20
CA ALA A 60 4.34 6.66 -11.11
C ALA A 60 3.73 6.39 -9.72
N GLN A 61 2.41 6.54 -9.59
CA GLN A 61 1.67 6.23 -8.37
C GLN A 61 1.79 4.75 -8.03
N ARG A 62 1.64 3.88 -9.03
CA ARG A 62 1.75 2.44 -8.87
C ARG A 62 3.15 2.03 -8.43
N ALA A 63 4.19 2.50 -9.12
CA ALA A 63 5.59 2.27 -8.76
C ALA A 63 5.89 2.67 -7.32
N THR A 64 5.43 3.85 -6.90
CA THR A 64 5.64 4.35 -5.54
C THR A 64 4.89 3.50 -4.50
N ALA A 65 3.65 3.11 -4.78
CA ALA A 65 2.86 2.22 -3.93
C ALA A 65 3.51 0.84 -3.77
N ASP A 66 4.02 0.26 -4.86
CA ASP A 66 4.69 -1.04 -4.84
C ASP A 66 6.03 -0.98 -4.09
N ALA A 67 6.77 0.13 -4.19
CA ALA A 67 7.96 0.37 -3.38
C ALA A 67 7.63 0.42 -1.88
N VAL A 68 6.56 1.12 -1.49
CA VAL A 68 6.08 1.16 -0.10
C VAL A 68 5.65 -0.24 0.36
N LEU A 69 4.93 -1.00 -0.47
CA LEU A 69 4.50 -2.35 -0.16
C LEU A 69 5.68 -3.28 0.09
N TRP A 70 6.73 -3.20 -0.73
CA TRP A 70 7.97 -3.93 -0.52
C TRP A 70 8.63 -3.56 0.81
N GLN A 71 8.72 -2.27 1.13
CA GLN A 71 9.26 -1.79 2.42
C GLN A 71 8.47 -2.34 3.62
N LEU A 72 7.13 -2.35 3.53
CA LEU A 72 6.27 -2.92 4.57
C LEU A 72 6.50 -4.43 4.73
N ARG A 73 6.68 -5.18 3.65
CA ARG A 73 7.00 -6.62 3.72
C ARG A 73 8.35 -6.88 4.38
N VAL A 74 9.36 -6.09 4.03
CA VAL A 74 10.68 -6.14 4.68
C VAL A 74 10.54 -5.85 6.17
N LEU A 75 9.78 -4.81 6.54
CA LEU A 75 9.53 -4.45 7.93
C LEU A 75 8.79 -5.56 8.69
N ALA A 76 7.81 -6.22 8.07
CA ALA A 76 7.10 -7.36 8.67
C ALA A 76 8.02 -8.54 8.93
N GLY A 77 9.05 -8.76 8.09
CA GLY A 77 10.08 -9.78 8.32
C GLY A 77 11.06 -9.45 9.46
N TRP A 78 11.15 -8.18 9.87
CA TRP A 78 12.02 -7.75 10.97
C TRP A 78 11.31 -7.63 12.31
N LEU A 79 9.99 -7.47 12.31
CA LEU A 79 9.21 -7.31 13.53
C LEU A 79 8.97 -8.66 14.22
N PRO A 80 8.90 -8.69 15.56
CA PRO A 80 8.39 -9.85 16.28
C PRO A 80 6.98 -10.21 15.82
N ALA A 81 6.55 -11.46 15.98
CA ALA A 81 5.25 -11.95 15.48
C ALA A 81 4.03 -11.09 15.88
N ARG A 82 4.06 -10.45 17.06
CA ARG A 82 2.99 -9.54 17.50
C ARG A 82 2.96 -8.22 16.72
N GLY A 83 4.08 -7.78 16.15
CA GLY A 83 4.22 -6.56 15.36
C GLY A 83 3.65 -6.64 13.95
N THR A 84 3.45 -7.85 13.40
CA THR A 84 2.88 -8.03 12.05
C THR A 84 1.49 -7.40 11.92
N ARG A 85 0.69 -7.36 13.00
CA ARG A 85 -0.62 -6.68 13.00
C ARG A 85 -0.52 -5.18 12.71
N LEU A 86 0.52 -4.52 13.20
CA LEU A 86 0.76 -3.09 12.95
C LEU A 86 1.09 -2.85 11.48
N VAL A 87 1.91 -3.72 10.88
CA VAL A 87 2.26 -3.61 9.46
C VAL A 87 1.06 -3.91 8.55
N ARG A 88 0.22 -4.88 8.92
CA ARG A 88 -1.05 -5.13 8.22
C ARG A 88 -1.96 -3.90 8.23
N ALA A 89 -2.06 -3.21 9.37
CA ALA A 89 -2.81 -1.96 9.45
C ALA A 89 -2.22 -0.87 8.54
N ALA A 90 -0.89 -0.74 8.47
CA ALA A 90 -0.24 0.19 7.55
C ALA A 90 -0.44 -0.18 6.06
N ALA A 91 -0.52 -1.48 5.74
CA ALA A 91 -0.78 -1.97 4.39
C ALA A 91 -2.26 -1.93 3.99
N ALA A 92 -3.18 -1.66 4.92
CA ALA A 92 -4.62 -1.70 4.69
C ALA A 92 -5.06 -0.76 3.56
N GLY A 93 -4.39 0.39 3.38
CA GLY A 93 -4.68 1.31 2.28
C GLY A 93 -4.53 0.67 0.89
N LEU A 94 -3.52 -0.20 0.70
CA LEU A 94 -3.27 -0.91 -0.54
C LEU A 94 -4.27 -2.06 -0.75
N GLU A 95 -4.66 -2.73 0.34
CA GLU A 95 -5.74 -3.72 0.29
C GLU A 95 -7.09 -3.10 -0.07
N ARG A 96 -7.39 -1.91 0.46
CA ARG A 96 -8.56 -1.12 0.07
C ARG A 96 -8.52 -0.78 -1.42
N GLU A 97 -7.37 -0.41 -1.97
CA GLU A 97 -7.22 -0.13 -3.41
C GLU A 97 -7.50 -1.36 -4.27
N ASN A 98 -7.08 -2.56 -3.84
CA ASN A 98 -7.47 -3.80 -4.51
C ASN A 98 -8.99 -4.02 -4.47
N VAL A 99 -9.63 -3.81 -3.32
CA VAL A 99 -11.10 -3.94 -3.17
C VAL A 99 -11.84 -2.96 -4.08
N LEU A 100 -11.43 -1.69 -4.09
CA LEU A 100 -12.03 -0.67 -4.96
C LEU A 100 -11.74 -0.93 -6.45
N GLY A 101 -10.59 -1.51 -6.77
CA GLY A 101 -10.26 -1.99 -8.12
C GLY A 101 -11.22 -3.08 -8.58
N LEU A 102 -11.40 -4.11 -7.74
CA LEU A 102 -12.32 -5.21 -8.02
C LEU A 102 -13.77 -4.75 -8.12
N ALA A 103 -14.25 -3.91 -7.19
CA ALA A 103 -15.61 -3.37 -7.23
C ALA A 103 -15.89 -2.64 -8.56
N ARG A 104 -14.96 -1.76 -8.99
CA ARG A 104 -15.09 -1.07 -10.28
C ARG A 104 -15.07 -2.02 -11.47
N HIS A 105 -14.25 -3.06 -11.42
CA HIS A 105 -14.20 -4.07 -12.49
C HIS A 105 -15.53 -4.85 -12.59
N LEU A 106 -16.09 -5.24 -11.44
CA LEU A 106 -17.40 -5.91 -11.38
C LEU A 106 -18.56 -5.01 -11.86
N ASP A 107 -18.41 -3.69 -11.72
CA ASP A 107 -19.34 -2.70 -12.29
C ASP A 107 -19.08 -2.44 -13.81
N GLY A 108 -18.21 -3.21 -14.46
CA GLY A 108 -17.90 -3.11 -15.90
C GLY A 108 -16.72 -2.21 -16.26
N GLY A 109 -15.99 -1.69 -15.25
CA GLY A 109 -14.78 -0.92 -15.44
C GLY A 109 -13.57 -1.77 -15.90
N PRO A 110 -12.50 -1.10 -16.35
CA PRO A 110 -11.28 -1.80 -16.76
C PRO A 110 -10.66 -2.54 -15.57
N GLU A 111 -10.16 -3.75 -15.82
CA GLU A 111 -9.36 -4.49 -14.84
C GLU A 111 -8.08 -3.70 -14.53
N ARG A 112 -7.75 -3.60 -13.24
CA ARG A 112 -6.52 -2.98 -12.78
C ARG A 112 -5.67 -4.04 -12.08
N PRO A 113 -4.34 -4.06 -12.29
CA PRO A 113 -3.47 -4.99 -11.59
C PRO A 113 -3.65 -4.84 -10.07
N GLU A 114 -3.78 -5.94 -9.33
CA GLU A 114 -3.84 -5.90 -7.87
C GLU A 114 -2.45 -5.63 -7.28
N HIS A 115 -2.40 -4.92 -6.15
CA HIS A 115 -1.22 -4.91 -5.29
C HIS A 115 -1.03 -6.30 -4.69
N ALA A 116 0.06 -6.97 -5.03
CA ALA A 116 0.40 -8.25 -4.42
C ALA A 116 0.73 -8.01 -2.95
N LEU A 117 -0.18 -8.27 -2.01
CA LEU A 117 0.04 -8.02 -0.58
C LEU A 117 0.87 -9.12 0.10
N GLY A 118 0.73 -10.37 -0.35
CA GLY A 118 1.37 -11.54 0.29
C GLY A 118 0.87 -11.73 1.73
N ALA A 119 1.78 -12.00 2.68
CA ALA A 119 1.44 -12.24 4.09
C ALA A 119 0.81 -11.02 4.83
N LEU A 120 0.83 -9.84 4.21
CA LEU A 120 0.19 -8.62 4.71
C LEU A 120 -1.31 -8.55 4.38
N ALA A 121 -1.80 -9.40 3.48
CA ALA A 121 -3.21 -9.44 3.15
C ALA A 121 -4.05 -9.86 4.38
N THR A 122 -5.24 -9.28 4.52
CA THR A 122 -6.19 -9.63 5.58
C THR A 122 -7.42 -10.33 5.02
N ALA A 123 -8.11 -9.71 4.08
CA ALA A 123 -9.34 -10.19 3.47
C ALA A 123 -9.15 -10.52 1.98
N TRP A 124 -8.20 -9.85 1.31
CA TRP A 124 -7.99 -9.91 -0.13
C TRP A 124 -7.96 -11.32 -0.74
N PRO A 125 -7.28 -12.33 -0.14
CA PRO A 125 -7.24 -13.66 -0.74
C PRO A 125 -8.62 -14.31 -0.89
N ARG A 126 -9.59 -13.92 -0.06
CA ARG A 126 -10.99 -14.35 -0.17
C ARG A 126 -11.78 -13.45 -1.10
N LEU A 127 -11.59 -12.13 -1.01
CA LEU A 127 -12.35 -11.15 -1.80
C LEU A 127 -12.03 -11.21 -3.29
N ARG A 128 -10.78 -11.51 -3.67
CA ARG A 128 -10.34 -11.52 -5.08
C ARG A 128 -11.05 -12.55 -5.96
N GLY A 129 -11.72 -13.53 -5.36
CA GLY A 129 -12.49 -14.55 -6.08
C GLY A 129 -13.92 -14.14 -6.38
N SER A 130 -14.39 -12.99 -5.87
CA SER A 130 -15.77 -12.55 -6.08
C SER A 130 -16.03 -12.22 -7.55
N THR A 131 -17.14 -12.73 -8.06
CA THR A 131 -17.54 -12.63 -9.48
C THR A 131 -18.70 -11.68 -9.71
N SER A 132 -19.28 -11.13 -8.63
CA SER A 132 -20.37 -10.15 -8.69
C SER A 132 -20.29 -9.17 -7.53
N ARG A 133 -20.95 -8.01 -7.67
CA ARG A 133 -21.01 -6.97 -6.63
C ARG A 133 -21.64 -7.49 -5.34
N GLU A 134 -22.71 -8.27 -5.46
CA GLU A 134 -23.41 -8.90 -4.33
C GLU A 134 -22.51 -9.87 -3.55
N GLU A 135 -21.73 -10.69 -4.28
CA GLU A 135 -20.77 -11.62 -3.69
C GLU A 135 -19.66 -10.87 -2.94
N LEU A 136 -19.13 -9.81 -3.55
CA LEU A 136 -18.10 -8.96 -2.94
C LEU A 136 -18.61 -8.30 -1.65
N ASP A 137 -19.80 -7.69 -1.68
CA ASP A 137 -20.38 -7.03 -0.51
C ASP A 137 -20.66 -8.02 0.62
N THR A 138 -21.14 -9.23 0.28
CA THR A 138 -21.33 -10.32 1.24
C THR A 138 -20.02 -10.77 1.87
N ALA A 139 -18.95 -10.89 1.07
CA ALA A 139 -17.64 -11.28 1.56
C ALA A 139 -17.00 -10.17 2.42
N LEU A 140 -17.19 -8.90 2.07
CA LEU A 140 -16.73 -7.74 2.85
C LEU A 140 -17.37 -7.70 4.24
N ARG A 141 -18.70 -7.86 4.33
CA ARG A 141 -19.44 -7.92 5.61
C ARG A 141 -18.93 -9.01 6.56
N ARG A 142 -18.37 -10.09 6.03
CA ARG A 142 -17.79 -11.22 6.81
C ARG A 142 -16.29 -11.05 7.07
N SER A 143 -15.69 -9.96 6.63
CA SER A 143 -14.27 -9.67 6.75
C SER A 143 -13.99 -8.60 7.81
N PRO A 144 -12.73 -8.40 8.23
CA PRO A 144 -12.36 -7.29 9.10
C PRO A 144 -12.65 -5.88 8.55
N TRP A 145 -12.92 -5.74 7.24
CA TRP A 145 -13.32 -4.48 6.62
C TRP A 145 -14.78 -4.09 6.94
N GLY A 146 -15.62 -5.07 7.27
CA GLY A 146 -17.02 -4.84 7.62
C GLY A 146 -17.90 -4.46 6.43
N ASP A 147 -19.03 -3.83 6.74
CA ASP A 147 -20.01 -3.40 5.74
C ASP A 147 -19.58 -2.08 5.09
N PRO A 148 -19.45 -2.01 3.75
CA PRO A 148 -19.19 -0.74 3.06
C PRO A 148 -20.36 0.26 3.15
N GLY A 149 -21.57 -0.19 3.51
CA GLY A 149 -22.78 0.63 3.53
C GLY A 149 -23.39 0.83 2.13
N GLU A 150 -24.56 1.46 2.08
CA GLU A 150 -25.17 1.95 0.83
C GLU A 150 -24.38 3.20 0.41
N GLY A 151 -23.43 3.07 -0.53
CA GLY A 151 -22.46 4.11 -0.87
C GLY A 151 -23.04 5.49 -1.15
N GLY A 152 -22.30 6.54 -0.78
CA GLY A 152 -22.52 7.93 -1.19
C GLY A 152 -21.76 8.31 -2.45
#